data_AF-A0A5D0ULC0-F1
#
_entry.id   AF-A0A5D0ULC0-F1
#
_cell.length_a   1.000
_cell.length_b   1.000
_cell.length_c   1.000
_cell.angle_alpha   90.00
_cell.angle_beta   90.00
_cell.angle_gamma   90.00
#
_symmetry.space_group_name_H-M   'P 1'
#
loop_
_entity.id
_entity.type
_entity.pdbx_description
1 polymer ?
#
loop_
_entity_poly.entity_id
_entity_poly.type
_entity_poly.pdbx_seq_one_letter_code
_entity_poly.pdbx_strand_id
1 'polypeptide(L)' 'MDVSVMPSHAELTTQQAADLLNVSQAYLIGLLEEGTIPYRHRRIRYDNLMAYKRESEAKNRAAADELAELGRELGI' A
#
# COMPACT_ATOMS: atom_id res chain seq x y z
N MET A 1 -21.76 13.94 3.48
CA MET A 1 -20.53 13.18 3.16
C MET A 1 -20.88 11.72 3.34
N ASP A 2 -20.83 10.95 2.25
CA ASP A 2 -21.18 9.53 2.27
C ASP A 2 -19.95 8.74 2.76
N VAL A 3 -20.03 8.18 3.96
CA VAL A 3 -18.96 7.33 4.50
C VAL A 3 -19.19 5.94 3.90
N SER A 4 -18.62 5.70 2.72
CA SER A 4 -18.67 4.39 2.09
C SER A 4 -17.78 3.42 2.88
N VAL A 5 -18.41 2.62 3.74
CA VAL A 5 -17.73 1.52 4.44
C VAL A 5 -17.55 0.40 3.44
N MET A 6 -16.32 0.24 2.92
CA MET A 6 -16.02 -0.87 2.03
C MET A 6 -15.96 -2.19 2.83
N PRO A 7 -16.72 -3.22 2.42
CA PRO A 7 -16.64 -4.52 3.06
C PRO A 7 -15.27 -5.16 2.80
N SER A 8 -14.74 -5.88 3.79
CA SER A 8 -13.44 -6.58 3.73
C SER A 8 -13.29 -7.52 2.54
N HIS A 9 -14.40 -8.13 2.12
CA HIS A 9 -14.48 -9.04 0.98
C HIS A 9 -14.70 -8.33 -0.36
N ALA A 10 -14.73 -7.00 -0.39
CA ALA A 10 -14.84 -6.25 -1.63
C ALA A 10 -13.64 -6.56 -2.53
N GLU A 11 -13.95 -6.79 -3.80
CA GLU A 11 -12.95 -6.91 -4.84
C GLU A 11 -12.83 -5.58 -5.57
N LEU A 12 -11.60 -5.08 -5.64
CA LEU A 12 -11.24 -3.79 -6.20
C LEU A 12 -10.67 -3.95 -7.59
N THR A 13 -10.97 -3.00 -8.46
CA THR A 13 -10.20 -2.84 -9.70
C THR A 13 -8.79 -2.34 -9.37
N THR A 14 -7.85 -2.54 -10.30
CA THR A 14 -6.50 -1.99 -10.18
C THR A 14 -6.53 -0.47 -9.95
N GLN A 15 -7.44 0.27 -10.59
CA GLN A 15 -7.54 1.72 -10.37
C GLN A 15 -7.97 2.05 -8.94
N GLN A 16 -9.05 1.43 -8.45
CA GLN A 16 -9.54 1.67 -7.09
C GLN A 16 -8.49 1.33 -6.03
N ALA A 17 -7.73 0.25 -6.25
CA ALA A 17 -6.65 -0.14 -5.36
C ALA A 17 -5.47 0.84 -5.40
N ALA A 18 -5.12 1.37 -6.58
CA ALA A 18 -4.08 2.38 -6.72
C ALA A 18 -4.46 3.69 -6.00
N ASP A 19 -5.73 4.11 -6.15
CA ASP A 19 -6.27 5.29 -5.48
C ASP A 19 -6.21 5.13 -3.95
N LEU A 20 -6.53 3.95 -3.42
CA LEU A 20 -6.48 3.67 -1.97
C LEU A 20 -5.06 3.60 -1.40
N LEU A 21 -4.09 3.17 -2.21
CA LEU A 21 -2.68 3.19 -1.83
C LEU A 21 -2.01 4.55 -2.07
N ASN A 22 -2.71 5.49 -2.72
CA ASN A 22 -2.16 6.78 -3.15
C ASN A 22 -0.91 6.62 -4.04
N VAL A 23 -0.96 5.69 -4.98
CA VAL A 23 0.12 5.39 -5.95
C VAL A 23 -0.41 5.42 -7.37
N SER A 24 0.51 5.42 -8.35
CA SER A 24 0.10 5.30 -9.76
C SER A 24 -0.40 3.87 -10.07
N GLN A 25 -1.34 3.77 -11.02
CA GLN A 25 -1.83 2.48 -11.50
C GLN A 25 -0.68 1.61 -12.04
N ALA A 26 0.27 2.22 -12.76
CA ALA A 26 1.43 1.51 -13.31
C ALA A 26 2.31 0.89 -12.21
N TYR A 27 2.53 1.62 -11.11
CA TYR A 27 3.27 1.10 -9.97
C TYR A 27 2.54 -0.09 -9.32
N LEU A 28 1.22 0.03 -9.11
CA LEU A 28 0.44 -1.08 -8.58
C LEU A 28 0.49 -2.30 -9.50
N ILE A 29 0.42 -2.12 -10.83
CA ILE A 29 0.55 -3.24 -11.78
C ILE A 29 1.89 -3.96 -11.60
N GLY A 30 3.00 -3.22 -11.43
CA GLY A 30 4.30 -3.83 -11.12
C GLY A 30 4.25 -4.72 -9.88
N LEU A 31 3.64 -4.23 -8.78
CA LEU A 31 3.48 -5.03 -7.56
C LEU A 31 2.63 -6.29 -7.76
N LEU A 32 1.64 -6.24 -8.65
CA LEU A 32 0.83 -7.41 -8.99
C LEU A 32 1.64 -8.43 -9.80
N GLU A 33 2.37 -7.96 -10.81
CA GLU A 33 3.20 -8.79 -11.69
C GLU A 33 4.35 -9.46 -10.92
N GLU A 34 4.91 -8.77 -9.91
CA GLU A 34 5.90 -9.31 -8.98
C GLU A 34 5.32 -10.32 -7.98
N GLY A 35 3.98 -10.44 -7.88
CA GLY A 35 3.31 -11.31 -6.92
C GLY A 35 3.29 -10.77 -5.49
N THR A 36 3.71 -9.52 -5.29
CA THR A 36 3.74 -8.84 -3.98
C THR A 36 2.34 -8.68 -3.38
N ILE A 37 1.33 -8.48 -4.23
CA ILE A 37 -0.07 -8.41 -3.81
C ILE A 37 -0.88 -9.48 -4.55
N PRO A 38 -1.53 -10.43 -3.86
CA PRO A 38 -2.33 -11.45 -4.53
C PRO A 38 -3.57 -10.86 -5.22
N TYR A 39 -3.78 -11.21 -6.49
CA TYR A 39 -4.89 -10.75 -7.33
C TYR A 39 -5.46 -11.88 -8.21
N ARG A 40 -6.70 -11.71 -8.72
CA ARG A 40 -7.34 -12.64 -9.67
C ARG A 40 -8.02 -11.86 -10.80
N HIS A 41 -7.72 -12.20 -12.05
CA HIS A 41 -8.33 -11.57 -13.25
C HIS A 41 -8.39 -10.03 -13.19
N ARG A 42 -7.36 -9.38 -12.62
CA ARG A 42 -7.27 -7.92 -12.36
C ARG A 42 -8.15 -7.36 -11.23
N ARG A 43 -8.66 -8.23 -10.36
CA ARG A 43 -9.35 -7.88 -9.11
C ARG A 43 -8.47 -8.17 -7.90
N ILE A 44 -8.44 -7.21 -6.97
CA ILE A 44 -7.64 -7.27 -5.74
C ILE A 44 -8.61 -7.28 -4.57
N ARG A 45 -8.47 -8.24 -3.65
CA ARG A 45 -9.26 -8.22 -2.42
C ARG A 45 -8.83 -7.04 -1.55
N TYR A 46 -9.78 -6.32 -0.98
CA TYR A 46 -9.51 -5.22 -0.06
C TYR A 46 -8.58 -5.65 1.09
N ASP A 47 -8.82 -6.83 1.68
CA ASP A 47 -7.96 -7.36 2.76
C ASP A 47 -6.49 -7.51 2.33
N ASN A 48 -6.23 -8.02 1.12
CA ASN A 48 -4.87 -8.18 0.60
C ASN A 48 -4.20 -6.82 0.40
N LEU A 49 -4.95 -5.85 -0.13
CA LEU A 49 -4.45 -4.49 -0.34
C LEU A 49 -4.10 -3.81 0.99
N MET A 50 -4.96 -3.94 2.00
CA MET A 50 -4.74 -3.34 3.31
C MET A 50 -3.61 -4.03 4.08
N ALA A 51 -3.43 -5.35 3.92
CA ALA A 51 -2.28 -6.06 4.46
C ALA A 51 -0.97 -5.49 3.91
N TYR A 52 -0.87 -5.34 2.57
CA TYR A 52 0.28 -4.72 1.92
C TYR A 52 0.51 -3.28 2.42
N LYS A 53 -0.54 -2.45 2.48
CA LYS A 53 -0.44 -1.06 2.95
C LYS A 53 0.16 -0.97 4.36
N ARG A 54 -0.31 -1.81 5.29
CA ARG A 54 0.19 -1.84 6.68
C ARG A 54 1.65 -2.26 6.75
N GLU A 55 2.05 -3.26 5.97
CA GLU A 55 3.44 -3.71 5.91
C GLU A 55 4.36 -2.62 5.32
N SER A 56 3.94 -1.99 4.22
CA SER A 56 4.68 -0.90 3.58
C SER A 56 4.83 0.31 4.49
N GLU A 57 3.77 0.71 5.20
CA GLU A 57 3.82 1.79 6.18
C GLU A 57 4.75 1.46 7.37
N ALA A 58 4.79 0.20 7.81
CA ALA A 58 5.71 -0.22 8.87
C ALA A 58 7.17 -0.12 8.41
N LYS A 59 7.48 -0.54 7.17
CA LYS A 59 8.83 -0.42 6.59
C LYS A 59 9.25 1.04 6.42
N ASN A 60 8.35 1.89 5.93
CA ASN A 60 8.63 3.32 5.78
C ASN A 60 8.88 4.03 7.11
N ARG A 61 8.13 3.70 8.16
CA ARG A 61 8.39 4.23 9.51
C ARG A 61 9.75 3.80 10.03
N ALA A 62 10.11 2.52 9.91
CA ALA A 62 11.42 2.04 10.33
C ALA A 62 12.58 2.75 9.59
N ALA A 63 12.46 2.95 8.28
CA ALA A 63 13.44 3.68 7.50
C ALA A 63 13.52 5.18 7.87
N ALA A 64 12.38 5.81 8.18
CA ALA A 64 12.33 7.19 8.63
C ALA A 64 12.96 7.36 10.03
N ASP A 65 12.73 6.40 10.93
CA ASP A 65 13.33 6.38 12.26
C ASP A 65 14.87 6.22 12.17
N GLU A 66 15.35 5.35 11.29
CA GLU A 66 16.80 5.17 11.02
C GLU A 66 17.43 6.45 10.45
N LEU A 67 16.78 7.12 9.50
CA LEU A 67 17.22 8.41 8.96
C LEU A 67 17.20 9.53 10.02
N ALA A 68 16.21 9.54 10.90
CA ALA A 68 16.12 10.50 12.01
C ALA A 68 17.14 10.24 13.12
N GLU A 69 17.60 9.00 13.27
CA GLU A 69 18.69 8.63 14.17
C GLU A 69 20.05 9.05 13.59
N LEU A 70 20.28 8.81 12.29
CA LEU A 70 21.45 9.33 11.55
C LEU A 70 21.52 10.88 11.55
N GLY A 71 20.39 11.57 11.40
CA GLY A 71 20.34 13.03 11.45
C GLY A 71 20.73 13.59 12.83
N ARG A 72 20.34 12.90 13.91
CA ARG A 72 20.71 13.28 15.29
C ARG A 72 22.18 13.02 15.60
N GLU A 73 22.78 11.98 15.03
CA GLU A 73 24.21 11.69 15.21
C GLU A 73 25.11 12.66 14.42
N LEU A 74 24.62 13.20 13.31
CA LEU A 74 25.30 14.23 12.50
C LEU A 74 25.03 15.68 12.94
N GLY A 75 24.19 15.91 13.96
CA GLY A 75 24.02 17.22 14.58
C GLY A 75 23.34 18.28 13.71
N ILE A 76 22.26 17.90 13.01
CA ILE A 76 21.30 18.84 12.40
C ILE A 76 19.94 18.70 13.08
#